data_AF-A0A6A5YND0-F1
#
_entry.id   AF-A0A6A5YND0-F1
#
_cell.length_a   1.000
_cell.length_b   1.000
_cell.length_c   1.000
_cell.angle_alpha   90.00
_cell.angle_beta   90.00
_cell.angle_gamma   90.00
#
_symmetry.space_group_name_H-M   'P 1'
#
loop_
_entity.id
_entity.type
_entity.pdbx_description
1 polymer ?
#
loop_
_entity_poly.entity_id
_entity_poly.type
_entity_poly.pdbx_seq_one_letter_code
_entity_poly.pdbx_strand_id
1 'polypeptide(L)'
;MKGSVSGAIDVSSATFVPHYTSFQRDEVDAYLKQHLQWKFVLLGGAEKPASDFPDTLISVWRGSGEPRDAEDGGAHLPPRYGDYVPIHQATHGKLCGLKSDDAVLGEHAYS
;
A
#
# COMPACT_ATOMS: atom_id res chain seq x y z
N MET A 1 7.40 3.25 26.97
CA MET A 1 7.13 3.70 25.59
C MET A 1 6.71 2.49 24.78
N LYS A 2 5.48 2.42 24.28
CA LYS A 2 5.11 1.40 23.28
C LYS A 2 5.70 1.87 21.95
N GLY A 3 6.64 1.11 21.38
CA GLY A 3 7.17 1.40 20.04
C GLY A 3 6.09 1.13 18.99
N SER A 4 5.95 2.02 18.02
CA SER A 4 5.17 1.74 16.81
C SER A 4 6.07 1.02 15.81
N VAL A 5 5.58 -0.08 15.22
CA VAL A 5 6.29 -0.80 14.17
C VAL A 5 5.51 -0.58 12.88
N SER A 6 6.14 0.06 11.90
CA SER A 6 5.60 0.26 10.56
C SER A 6 6.31 -0.66 9.57
N GLY A 7 5.54 -1.26 8.65
CA GLY A 7 6.07 -2.01 7.51
C GLY A 7 5.39 -1.53 6.22
N ALA A 8 6.12 -1.64 5.11
CA ALA A 8 5.60 -1.35 3.76
C ALA A 8 5.72 -2.60 2.90
N ILE A 9 4.69 -2.87 2.10
CA ILE A 9 4.70 -3.94 1.09
C ILE A 9 4.59 -3.27 -0.27
N ASP A 10 5.59 -3.47 -1.11
CA ASP A 10 5.55 -3.02 -2.50
C ASP A 10 4.71 -4.01 -3.33
N VAL A 11 3.73 -3.46 -4.06
CA VAL A 11 2.84 -4.22 -4.95
C VAL A 11 3.19 -4.03 -6.43
N SER A 12 4.23 -3.23 -6.75
CA SER A 12 4.66 -2.93 -8.11
C SER A 12 5.13 -4.16 -8.90
N SER A 13 5.76 -5.12 -8.21
CA SER A 13 6.26 -6.37 -8.77
C SER A 13 5.38 -7.58 -8.46
N ALA A 14 4.17 -7.39 -7.94
CA ALA A 14 3.19 -8.47 -7.76
C ALA A 14 2.67 -8.88 -9.15
N THR A 15 3.54 -9.56 -9.89
CA THR A 15 3.34 -9.97 -11.27
C THR A 15 2.21 -11.00 -11.38
N PHE A 16 1.30 -10.70 -12.30
CA PHE A 16 0.31 -11.59 -12.90
C PHE A 16 -0.98 -11.81 -12.11
N VAL A 17 -1.81 -10.77 -12.02
CA VAL A 17 -3.25 -10.98 -12.08
C VAL A 17 -3.63 -11.08 -13.56
N PRO A 18 -4.12 -12.22 -14.08
CA PRO A 18 -4.53 -12.39 -15.48
C PRO A 18 -5.71 -11.48 -15.92
N HIS A 19 -6.13 -10.54 -15.07
CA HIS A 19 -7.22 -9.60 -15.30
C HIS A 19 -6.75 -8.14 -15.42
N TYR A 20 -5.44 -7.88 -15.42
CA TYR A 20 -4.89 -6.53 -15.37
C TYR A 20 -4.11 -6.22 -16.65
N THR A 21 -4.75 -5.51 -17.60
CA THR A 21 -4.19 -5.20 -18.93
C THR A 21 -3.62 -3.79 -19.03
N SER A 22 -3.68 -2.98 -17.97
CA SER A 22 -3.37 -1.55 -18.01
C SER A 22 -2.94 -1.06 -16.63
N PHE A 23 -1.82 -0.36 -16.54
CA PHE A 23 -1.35 0.30 -15.31
C PHE A 23 -1.98 1.69 -15.12
N GLN A 24 -3.14 1.94 -15.74
CA GLN A 24 -3.84 3.21 -15.55
C GLN A 24 -4.32 3.33 -14.11
N ARG A 25 -4.08 4.51 -13.53
CA ARG A 25 -4.34 4.80 -12.11
C ARG A 25 -5.74 4.41 -11.66
N ASP A 26 -6.75 4.79 -12.45
CA ASP A 26 -8.16 4.56 -12.09
C ASP A 26 -8.53 3.07 -12.09
N GLU A 27 -7.91 2.29 -12.98
CA GLU A 27 -8.10 0.83 -13.01
C GLU A 27 -7.46 0.17 -11.79
N VAL A 28 -6.28 0.65 -11.34
CA VAL A 28 -5.58 0.10 -10.16
C VAL A 28 -6.44 0.36 -8.93
N ASP A 29 -6.87 1.62 -8.77
CA ASP A 29 -7.68 2.06 -7.64
C ASP A 29 -9.00 1.27 -7.57
N ALA A 30 -9.68 1.09 -8.71
CA ALA A 30 -10.91 0.30 -8.80
C ALA A 30 -10.68 -1.18 -8.47
N TYR A 31 -9.59 -1.78 -8.99
CA TYR A 31 -9.23 -3.16 -8.69
C TYR A 31 -8.95 -3.36 -7.20
N LEU A 32 -8.11 -2.52 -6.60
CA LEU A 32 -7.77 -2.61 -5.17
C LEU A 32 -9.00 -2.40 -4.29
N LYS A 33 -9.88 -1.47 -4.63
CA LYS A 33 -11.16 -1.30 -3.92
C LYS A 33 -11.95 -2.61 -3.84
N GLN A 34 -12.09 -3.31 -4.97
CA GLN A 34 -12.89 -4.53 -5.06
C GLN A 34 -12.18 -5.78 -4.49
N HIS A 35 -10.88 -5.90 -4.69
CA HIS A 35 -10.16 -7.16 -4.50
C HIS A 35 -9.15 -7.16 -3.36
N LEU A 36 -8.75 -6.00 -2.83
CA LEU A 36 -7.78 -5.96 -1.74
C LEU A 36 -8.38 -6.61 -0.48
N GLN A 37 -7.71 -7.63 0.02
CA GLN A 37 -8.05 -8.35 1.25
C GLN A 37 -6.75 -8.55 2.04
N TRP A 38 -6.86 -8.63 3.36
CA TRP A 38 -5.75 -8.98 4.23
C TRP A 38 -6.19 -9.91 5.34
N LYS A 39 -5.21 -10.64 5.87
CA LYS A 39 -5.38 -11.55 7.00
C LYS A 39 -4.23 -11.36 7.96
N PHE A 40 -4.51 -11.49 9.24
CA PHE A 40 -3.49 -11.50 10.28
C PHE A 40 -3.10 -12.95 10.54
N VAL A 41 -1.81 -13.25 10.42
CA VAL A 41 -1.29 -14.61 10.56
C VAL A 41 -0.11 -14.58 11.51
N LEU A 42 -0.14 -15.46 12.51
CA LEU A 42 0.98 -15.61 13.45
C LEU A 42 2.15 -16.36 12.81
N LEU A 43 3.34 -16.21 13.40
CA LEU A 43 4.45 -17.11 13.13
C LEU A 43 4.01 -18.54 13.44
N GLY A 44 3.94 -19.39 12.42
CA GLY A 44 3.35 -20.74 12.48
C GLY A 44 2.08 -20.93 11.67
N GLY A 45 1.56 -19.88 11.02
CA GLY A 45 0.49 -20.00 10.01
C GLY A 45 -0.94 -19.93 10.56
N ALA A 46 -1.12 -19.75 11.88
CA ALA A 46 -2.44 -19.60 12.47
C ALA A 46 -3.04 -18.22 12.16
N GLU A 47 -4.23 -18.19 11.56
CA GLU A 47 -4.98 -16.96 11.31
C GLU A 47 -5.54 -16.39 12.62
N LYS A 48 -5.56 -15.06 12.71
CA LYS A 48 -6.14 -14.27 13.81
C LYS A 48 -7.15 -13.27 13.26
N PRO A 49 -8.24 -13.00 14.00
CA PRO A 49 -9.20 -11.98 13.59
C PRO A 49 -8.55 -10.59 13.72
N ALA A 50 -8.91 -9.68 12.83
CA ALA A 50 -8.42 -8.30 12.85
C ALA A 50 -8.73 -7.56 14.17
N SER A 51 -9.81 -7.96 14.85
CA SER A 51 -10.20 -7.41 16.17
C SER A 51 -9.15 -7.62 17.26
N ASP A 52 -8.26 -8.61 17.12
CA ASP A 52 -7.17 -8.85 18.07
C ASP A 52 -6.05 -7.80 17.94
N PHE A 53 -6.10 -6.94 16.90
CA PHE A 53 -5.11 -5.92 16.59
C PHE A 53 -5.74 -4.52 16.45
N PRO A 54 -6.37 -3.99 17.52
CA PRO A 54 -7.15 -2.74 17.45
C PRO A 54 -6.30 -1.50 17.15
N ASP A 55 -4.99 -1.57 17.42
CA ASP A 55 -4.04 -0.48 17.17
C ASP A 55 -3.40 -0.55 15.77
N THR A 56 -3.73 -1.56 14.96
CA THR A 56 -3.18 -1.72 13.62
C THR A 56 -3.97 -0.91 12.60
N LEU A 57 -3.25 -0.15 11.77
CA LEU A 57 -3.80 0.63 10.68
C LEU A 57 -3.15 0.22 9.35
N ILE A 58 -3.98 -0.08 8.36
CA ILE A 58 -3.59 -0.49 7.01
C ILE A 58 -4.00 0.62 6.05
N SER A 59 -3.01 1.16 5.35
CA SER A 59 -3.19 2.21 4.36
C SER A 59 -2.61 1.76 3.02
N VAL A 60 -3.20 2.25 1.93
CA VAL A 60 -2.73 2.01 0.57
C VAL A 60 -2.29 3.34 0.01
N TRP A 61 -1.09 3.39 -0.54
CA TRP A 61 -0.50 4.59 -1.09
C TRP A 61 -0.13 4.36 -2.54
N ARG A 62 -0.42 5.35 -3.36
CA ARG A 62 0.00 5.39 -4.76
C ARG A 62 1.17 6.35 -4.87
N GLY A 63 2.30 5.86 -5.35
CA GLY A 63 3.43 6.69 -5.72
C GLY A 63 3.54 6.90 -7.23
N SER A 64 4.28 7.93 -7.62
CA SER A 64 4.84 8.10 -8.96
C SER A 64 6.17 7.35 -9.03
N GLY A 65 6.46 6.69 -10.14
CA GLY A 65 7.74 6.05 -10.41
C GLY A 65 8.45 6.79 -11.54
N GLU A 66 9.63 7.33 -11.27
CA GLU A 66 10.49 7.96 -12.27
C GLU A 66 11.56 6.96 -12.70
N PRO A 67 11.63 6.63 -14.01
CA PRO A 67 12.72 5.83 -14.55
C PRO A 67 14.07 6.49 -14.24
N ARG A 68 15.05 5.67 -13.90
CA ARG A 68 16.42 6.13 -13.72
C ARG A 68 17.30 5.50 -14.77
N ASP A 69 17.91 6.35 -15.58
CA ASP A 69 18.97 5.91 -16.48
C ASP A 69 20.21 5.57 -15.65
N ALA A 70 20.89 4.51 -16.06
CA ALA A 70 22.22 4.23 -15.56
C ALA A 70 23.19 5.27 -16.13
N GLU A 71 24.20 5.67 -15.36
CA GLU A 71 25.35 6.37 -15.94
C GLU A 71 26.03 5.44 -16.97
N ASP A 72 26.59 6.03 -18.04
CA ASP A 72 27.03 5.37 -19.27
C ASP A 72 27.55 3.93 -19.08
N GLY A 73 26.80 2.97 -19.63
CA GLY A 73 27.17 1.55 -19.67
C GLY A 73 26.78 0.70 -18.45
N GLY A 74 26.09 1.29 -17.45
CA GLY A 74 25.62 0.57 -16.26
C GLY A 74 24.27 -0.17 -16.44
N ALA A 75 23.98 -1.08 -15.50
CA ALA A 75 22.66 -1.72 -15.42
C ALA A 75 21.57 -0.72 -15.04
N HIS A 76 20.37 -0.85 -15.63
CA HIS A 76 19.21 -0.01 -15.31
C HIS A 76 19.04 0.14 -13.79
N LEU A 77 18.98 1.38 -13.33
CA LEU A 77 18.74 1.67 -11.93
C LEU A 77 17.26 1.41 -11.60
N PRO A 78 16.95 0.94 -10.37
CA PRO A 78 15.56 0.84 -9.95
C PRO A 78 14.90 2.22 -10.03
N PRO A 79 13.61 2.29 -10.43
CA PRO A 79 12.88 3.55 -10.47
C PRO A 79 12.90 4.25 -9.12
N ARG A 80 12.96 5.58 -9.14
CA ARG A 80 12.73 6.37 -7.95
C ARG A 80 11.24 6.50 -7.74
N TYR A 81 10.76 6.14 -6.55
CA TYR A 81 9.36 6.31 -6.19
C TYR A 81 9.17 7.52 -5.28
N GLY A 82 8.11 8.28 -5.52
CA GLY A 82 7.78 9.52 -4.81
C GLY A 82 6.30 9.85 -4.86
N ASP A 83 5.95 11.06 -4.41
CA ASP A 83 4.60 11.65 -4.48
C ASP A 83 3.48 10.73 -3.99
N TYR A 84 3.71 10.08 -2.85
CA TYR A 84 2.77 9.13 -2.29
C TYR A 84 1.47 9.82 -1.86
N VAL A 85 0.37 9.41 -2.46
CA VAL A 85 -0.99 9.86 -2.10
C VAL A 85 -1.80 8.67 -1.56
N PRO A 86 -2.50 8.81 -0.43
CA PRO A 86 -3.33 7.73 0.11
C PRO A 86 -4.54 7.45 -0.78
N ILE A 87 -4.85 6.17 -0.97
CA ILE A 87 -6.03 5.66 -1.68
C ILE A 87 -7.03 5.16 -0.63
N HIS A 88 -7.72 6.08 0.06
CA HIS A 88 -8.66 5.73 1.13
C HIS A 88 -9.77 4.79 0.65
N GLN A 89 -10.20 4.90 -0.61
CA GLN A 89 -11.23 4.02 -1.16
C GLN A 89 -10.84 2.54 -1.17
N ALA A 90 -9.54 2.22 -1.23
CA ALA A 90 -9.06 0.84 -1.23
C ALA A 90 -9.22 0.15 0.14
N THR A 91 -9.24 0.94 1.21
CA THR A 91 -9.26 0.49 2.62
C THR A 91 -10.57 0.83 3.33
N HIS A 92 -11.40 1.71 2.75
CA HIS A 92 -12.68 2.13 3.30
C HIS A 92 -13.62 0.94 3.60
N GLY A 93 -14.19 0.93 4.81
CA GLY A 93 -15.11 -0.11 5.26
C GLY A 93 -14.46 -1.45 5.62
N LYS A 94 -13.13 -1.58 5.51
CA LYS A 94 -12.38 -2.80 5.88
C LYS A 94 -11.83 -2.67 7.30
N LEU A 95 -11.83 -3.77 8.06
CA LEU A 95 -11.29 -3.78 9.43
C LEU A 95 -9.79 -3.46 9.43
N CYS A 96 -9.37 -2.57 10.32
CA CYS A 96 -8.01 -1.98 10.36
C CYS A 96 -7.69 -1.09 9.14
N GLY A 97 -8.63 -0.84 8.24
CA GLY A 97 -8.41 0.06 7.10
C GLY A 97 -8.40 1.52 7.52
N LEU A 98 -7.44 2.28 6.99
CA LEU A 98 -7.35 3.73 7.13
C LEU A 98 -8.60 4.41 6.55
N LYS A 99 -9.25 5.24 7.36
CA LYS A 99 -10.39 6.05 6.90
C LYS A 99 -9.92 7.40 6.35
N SER A 100 -10.75 8.03 5.53
CA SER A 100 -10.47 9.37 4.98
C SER A 100 -10.52 10.48 6.01
N ASP A 101 -11.23 10.26 7.12
CA ASP A 101 -11.38 11.17 8.26
C ASP A 101 -10.47 10.76 9.44
N ASP A 102 -9.55 9.82 9.22
CA ASP A 102 -8.66 9.34 10.26
C ASP A 102 -7.55 10.35 10.52
N ALA A 103 -7.55 10.91 11.74
CA ALA A 103 -6.58 11.92 12.17
C ALA A 103 -5.14 11.38 12.28
N VAL A 104 -4.95 10.05 12.20
CA VAL A 104 -3.63 9.40 12.31
C VAL A 104 -2.70 9.75 11.14
N LEU A 105 -3.25 10.12 9.98
CA LEU A 105 -2.49 10.77 8.92
C LEU A 105 -2.86 12.25 8.92
N GLY A 106 -2.19 13.02 9.79
CA GLY A 106 -2.47 14.44 9.97
C GLY A 106 -2.56 15.20 8.64
N GLU A 107 -3.46 16.20 8.58
CA GLU A 107 -3.67 17.13 7.46
C GLU A 107 -2.39 17.86 6.96
N HIS A 108 -1.23 17.59 7.57
CA HIS A 108 0.06 18.24 7.31
C HIS A 108 1.25 17.28 7.28
N ALA A 109 1.08 16.01 6.91
CA ALA A 109 2.24 15.11 6.78
C ALA A 109 3.11 15.39 5.53
N TYR A 110 2.58 16.15 4.55
CA TYR A 110 3.27 16.46 3.30
C TYR A 110 2.93 17.87 2.82
N SER A 111 3.48 18.89 3.48
CA SER A 111 3.59 20.27 2.96
C SER A 111 5.04 20.71 3.02
#